data_AF-A0A8J6P1N5-F1
#
_entry.id   AF-A0A8J6P1N5-F1
#
_cell.length_a   1.000
_cell.length_b   1.000
_cell.length_c   1.000
_cell.angle_alpha   90.00
_cell.angle_beta   90.00
_cell.angle_gamma   90.00
#
_symmetry.space_group_name_H-M   'P 1'
#
loop_
_entity.id
_entity.type
_entity.pdbx_description
1 polymer ?
#
loop_
_entity_poly.entity_id
_entity_poly.type
_entity_poly.pdbx_seq_one_letter_code
_entity_poly.pdbx_strand_id
1 'polypeptide(L)' 'MTRYEFYTNYQDCYEYHGSTTIERIRKQAGQTIKRDWILFDSVEEAQEFFNSNYVDFGGYYVQ' A
#
# COMPACT_ATOMS: atom_id res chain seq x y z
N MET A 1 -1.27 10.02 -7.28
CA MET A 1 -2.42 9.12 -7.10
C MET A 1 -2.40 8.60 -5.67
N THR A 2 -3.56 8.46 -5.03
CA THR A 2 -3.64 8.03 -3.62
C THR A 2 -4.57 6.82 -3.50
N ARG A 3 -4.11 5.78 -2.80
CA ARG A 3 -4.85 4.53 -2.56
C ARG A 3 -4.92 4.26 -1.06
N TYR A 4 -6.06 3.77 -0.60
CA TYR A 4 -6.26 3.41 0.81
C TYR A 4 -6.60 1.94 0.93
N GLU A 5 -5.92 1.26 1.84
CA GLU A 5 -6.23 -0.11 2.23
C GLU A 5 -6.59 -0.15 3.71
N PHE A 6 -7.76 -0.71 4.02
CA PHE A 6 -8.29 -0.75 5.38
C PHE A 6 -8.20 -2.18 5.90
N TYR A 7 -7.52 -2.34 7.03
CA TYR A 7 -7.42 -3.60 7.76
C TYR A 7 -8.13 -3.44 9.11
N THR A 8 -8.41 -4.55 9.81
CA THR A 8 -9.15 -4.55 11.07
C THR A 8 -8.57 -3.61 12.14
N ASN A 9 -7.23 -3.49 12.18
CA ASN A 9 -6.53 -2.74 13.23
C ASN A 9 -5.83 -1.46 12.75
N TYR A 10 -5.67 -1.29 11.44
CA TYR A 10 -4.92 -0.16 10.88
C TYR A 10 -5.36 0.13 9.45
N GLN A 11 -4.98 1.30 8.95
CA GLN A 11 -5.19 1.72 7.58
C GLN A 11 -3.83 2.03 6.95
N ASP A 12 -3.59 1.54 5.75
CA ASP A 12 -2.45 1.96 4.94
C ASP A 12 -2.90 2.96 3.87
N CYS A 13 -2.18 4.07 3.77
CA CYS A 13 -2.33 5.07 2.73
C CYS A 13 -1.11 4.98 1.82
N TYR A 14 -1.32 4.69 0.54
CA TYR A 14 -0.27 4.68 -0.47
C TYR A 14 -0.37 5.93 -1.32
N GLU A 15 0.75 6.61 -1.53
CA GLU A 15 0.85 7.78 -2.38
C GLU A 15 1.90 7.55 -3.48
N TYR A 16 1.44 7.69 -4.72
CA TYR A 16 2.24 7.47 -5.91
C TYR A 16 2.33 8.74 -6.75
N HIS A 17 3.55 9.17 -7.05
CA HIS A 17 3.83 10.44 -7.76
C HIS A 17 4.26 10.25 -9.22
N GLY A 18 4.13 9.03 -9.78
CA GLY A 18 4.60 8.75 -11.14
C GLY A 18 6.11 8.49 -11.23
N SER A 19 6.73 8.03 -10.14
CA SER A 19 8.16 7.73 -10.04
C SER A 19 8.41 6.23 -9.81
N THR A 20 9.64 5.83 -9.51
CA THR A 20 9.96 4.45 -9.09
C THR A 20 9.68 4.20 -7.61
N THR A 21 9.02 5.13 -6.93
CA THR A 21 8.83 5.10 -5.48
C THR A 21 7.37 5.31 -5.11
N ILE A 22 6.89 4.53 -4.16
CA ILE A 22 5.57 4.70 -3.55
C ILE A 22 5.76 4.94 -2.07
N GLU A 23 5.17 6.03 -1.57
CA GLU A 23 5.08 6.25 -0.13
C GLU A 23 3.96 5.41 0.46
N ARG A 24 4.22 4.76 1.59
CA ARG A 24 3.23 4.06 2.40
C ARG A 24 3.20 4.67 3.80
N ILE A 25 2.05 5.21 4.20
CA ILE A 25 1.79 5.68 5.55
C ILE A 25 0.81 4.74 6.22
N ARG A 26 1.22 4.11 7.32
CA ARG A 26 0.34 3.32 8.17
C ARG A 26 -0.23 4.16 9.30
N LYS A 27 -1.54 4.18 9.43
CA LYS A 27 -2.27 4.83 10.50
C LYS A 27 -3.03 3.83 11.36
N GLN A 28 -2.99 3.99 12.68
CA GLN A 28 -3.77 3.21 13.63
C GLN A 28 -4.45 4.20 14.60
N ALA A 29 -5.76 4.04 14.79
CA ALA A 29 -6.58 4.96 15.60
C ALA A 29 -6.37 6.45 15.25
N GLY A 30 -6.22 6.76 13.95
CA GLY A 30 -5.99 8.11 13.45
C GLY A 30 -4.55 8.63 13.58
N GLN A 31 -3.64 7.90 14.23
CA GLN A 31 -2.24 8.29 14.39
C GLN A 31 -1.35 7.58 13.37
N THR A 32 -0.41 8.30 12.77
CA THR A 32 0.61 7.70 11.91
C THR A 32 1.60 6.92 12.77
N ILE A 33 1.64 5.60 12.59
CA ILE A 33 2.54 4.70 13.32
C ILE A 33 3.75 4.30 12.49
N LYS A 34 3.66 4.40 11.15
CA LYS A 34 4.77 4.05 10.24
C LYS A 34 4.69 4.88 8.96
N ARG A 35 5.85 5.27 8.44
CA ARG A 35 6.02 5.85 7.10
C ARG A 35 7.18 5.11 6.45
N ASP A 36 6.90 4.46 5.33
CA ASP A 36 7.85 3.69 4.55
C ASP A 36 7.84 4.16 3.09
N TRP A 37 8.91 3.82 2.39
CA TRP A 37 9.01 3.99 0.94
C TRP A 37 9.23 2.62 0.32
N ILE A 38 8.40 2.30 -0.68
CA ILE A 38 8.55 1.11 -1.50
C ILE A 38 9.27 1.57 -2.77
N LEU A 39 10.48 1.04 -2.97
CA LEU A 39 11.28 1.30 -4.15
C LEU A 39 11.08 0.17 -5.15
N PHE A 40 10.98 0.54 -6.41
CA PHE A 40 10.86 -0.34 -7.56
C PHE A 40 12.00 -0.07 -8.53
N ASP A 41 12.31 -1.04 -9.38
CA ASP A 41 13.37 -0.88 -10.39
C ASP A 41 12.90 -0.04 -11.59
N SER A 42 11.59 0.10 -11.78
CA SER A 42 10.98 0.85 -12.89
C SER A 42 9.66 1.52 -12.52
N VAL A 43 9.32 2.59 -13.27
CA VAL A 43 8.06 3.34 -13.09
C VAL A 43 6.86 2.47 -13.44
N GLU A 44 6.98 1.62 -14.46
CA GLU A 44 5.95 0.67 -14.86
C GLU A 44 5.61 -0.30 -13.72
N GLU A 45 6.62 -0.87 -13.07
CA GLU A 45 6.46 -1.78 -11.94
C GLU A 45 5.80 -1.11 -10.74
N ALA A 46 6.22 0.12 -10.39
CA ALA A 46 5.57 0.91 -9.34
C ALA A 46 4.09 1.18 -9.69
N GLN A 47 3.82 1.58 -10.93
CA GLN A 47 2.46 1.83 -11.40
C GLN A 47 1.59 0.57 -11.37
N GLU A 48 2.11 -0.57 -11.78
CA GLU A 48 1.42 -1.86 -11.71
C GLU A 48 1.11 -2.24 -10.26
N PHE A 49 2.08 -2.12 -9.34
CA PHE A 49 1.85 -2.34 -7.92
C PHE A 49 0.75 -1.42 -7.36
N PHE A 50 0.78 -0.13 -7.71
CA PHE A 50 -0.20 0.86 -7.25
C PHE A 50 -1.60 0.60 -7.81
N ASN A 51 -1.70 0.15 -9.07
CA ASN A 51 -2.97 -0.10 -9.75
C ASN A 51 -3.51 -1.52 -9.50
N SER A 52 -2.67 -2.45 -9.05
CA SER A 52 -3.10 -3.79 -8.67
C SER A 52 -4.09 -3.67 -7.52
N ASN A 53 -5.37 -3.85 -7.84
CA ASN A 53 -6.41 -4.02 -6.85
C ASN A 53 -6.15 -5.39 -6.24
N TYR A 54 -5.68 -5.42 -4.99
CA TYR A 54 -5.59 -6.66 -4.23
C TYR A 54 -7.01 -7.17 -3.98
N VAL A 55 -7.58 -7.86 -4.95
CA VAL A 55 -8.79 -8.67 -4.80
C VAL A 55 -8.34 -10.02 -4.25
N ASP A 56 -7.94 -10.04 -2.97
CA ASP A 56 -7.81 -11.32 -2.26
C ASP A 56 -9.13 -11.61 -1.55
N PHE A 57 -10.04 -12.19 -2.32
CA PHE A 57 -11.03 -13.10 -1.78
C PHE A 57 -10.43 -14.51 -1.79
N GLY A 58 -9.50 -14.84 -0.87
CA GLY A 58 -9.17 -16.25 -0.65
C GLY A 58 -7.78 -16.56 -0.10
N GLY A 59 -7.64 -16.52 1.22
CA GLY A 59 -6.42 -16.98 1.87
C GLY A 59 -6.59 -17.28 3.35
N TYR A 60 -7.54 -18.16 3.71
CA TYR A 60 -7.52 -18.80 5.03
C TYR A 60 -6.22 -19.61 5.16
N TYR A 61 -5.24 -19.11 5.89
CA TYR A 61 -4.23 -19.97 6.53
C TYR A 61 -4.74 -20.30 7.93
N VAL A 62 -5.44 -21.43 8.04
CA VAL A 62 -5.56 -22.14 9.32
C VAL A 62 -4.29 -22.96 9.49
N GLN A 63 -3.65 -22.79 10.64
CA GLN A 63 -2.51 -23.61 11.09
C GLN A 63 -3.05 -24.79 11.89
#